data_AF-A0A194VJ36-F1
#
_entry.id   AF-A0A194VJ36-F1
#
_cell.length_a   1.000
_cell.length_b   1.000
_cell.length_c   1.000
_cell.angle_alpha   90.00
_cell.angle_beta   90.00
_cell.angle_gamma   90.00
#
_symmetry.space_group_name_H-M   'P 1'
#
loop_
_entity.id
_entity.type
_entity.pdbx_description
1 polymer ?
#
loop_
_entity_poly.entity_id
_entity_poly.type
_entity_poly.pdbx_seq_one_letter_code
_entity_poly.pdbx_strand_id
1 'polypeptide(L)'
;MSPHRLLTPETSPEPELPQCKGTWQATTQKRKRSWPAAGSQKPSQSGTIQAQWENEWRSACQKSLHPFQDGRYEGFEPIFKDLLDGHIDDPKSPEYTLAFFPKAQELASKADDALQRGDRALATEFYLRACAVLRIARYPSTQENPCPVKQRAWKLQKSLYLKAGRLWENPLDEVIIPHIHDPKTNPHQHVHESGGVKHRGERTATVHRPHIPACVRLPTDTLCTGRTCPAVLIVSDDRTAHTRQCEEALSRGWGCVVVEAPGAGDCPVSEAEGEEAADALWSSVLDWMAAIRVFDMGMVVAWGLGEAVVRMAGTHGDRLKGCVARLGSAGGKDLPMPEELSCRLLLVTDGDSAVESCRPRTPVVEGEGPDEGGLALFAYGVPGTSVVQHPMADTRTVYKWVEAIVG
;
A
#
# COMPACT_ATOMS: atom_id res chain seq x y z
N MET A 1 4.33 31.87 -5.57
CA MET A 1 5.33 30.91 -5.08
C MET A 1 4.91 29.53 -5.55
N SER A 2 5.79 28.73 -6.15
CA SER A 2 5.43 27.39 -6.61
C SER A 2 5.12 26.51 -5.39
N PRO A 3 4.00 25.76 -5.35
CA PRO A 3 3.53 25.01 -4.18
C PRO A 3 4.48 23.87 -3.74
N HIS A 4 5.50 23.54 -4.54
CA HIS A 4 6.45 22.44 -4.30
C HIS A 4 7.45 22.64 -3.15
N ARG A 5 7.37 23.72 -2.36
CA ARG A 5 8.44 24.09 -1.40
C ARG A 5 8.15 23.76 0.06
N LEU A 6 7.03 23.14 0.39
CA LEU A 6 6.62 22.96 1.78
C LEU A 6 7.19 21.68 2.44
N LEU A 7 7.53 20.63 1.69
CA LEU A 7 7.71 19.29 2.28
C LEU A 7 9.08 18.62 2.04
N THR A 8 9.98 19.17 1.24
CA THR A 8 11.30 18.57 0.99
C THR A 8 12.43 19.61 0.95
N PRO A 9 13.59 19.36 1.60
CA PRO A 9 14.86 19.96 1.21
C PRO A 9 15.33 19.36 -0.12
N GLU A 10 16.13 20.11 -0.89
CA GLU A 10 16.49 19.92 -2.31
C GLU A 10 16.58 18.48 -2.87
N THR A 11 16.06 18.34 -4.09
CA THR A 11 15.99 17.11 -4.91
C THR A 11 17.35 16.40 -5.05
N SER A 12 17.40 15.11 -4.69
CA SER A 12 18.44 14.19 -5.17
C SER A 12 18.37 14.05 -6.71
N PRO A 13 19.51 13.81 -7.39
CA PRO A 13 19.54 13.70 -8.85
C PRO A 13 18.66 12.55 -9.34
N GLU A 14 17.92 12.79 -10.42
CA GLU A 14 17.14 11.76 -11.11
C GLU A 14 18.05 10.60 -11.52
N PRO A 15 17.68 9.33 -11.24
CA PRO A 15 18.42 8.21 -11.78
C PRO A 15 18.20 8.16 -13.29
N GLU A 16 19.28 8.31 -14.06
CA GLU A 16 19.26 8.07 -15.50
C GLU A 16 18.73 6.66 -15.79
N LEU A 17 17.69 6.57 -16.63
CA LEU A 17 17.23 5.30 -17.17
C LEU A 17 18.34 4.72 -18.05
N PRO A 18 18.85 3.50 -17.81
CA PRO A 18 19.84 2.91 -18.69
C PRO A 18 19.23 2.69 -20.08
N GLN A 19 19.77 3.40 -21.07
CA GLN A 19 19.43 3.22 -22.47
C GLN A 19 19.93 1.84 -22.94
N CYS A 20 19.02 0.89 -23.14
CA CYS A 20 19.37 -0.37 -23.80
C CYS A 20 19.40 -0.19 -25.32
N LYS A 21 20.57 0.16 -25.87
CA LYS A 21 20.93 -0.24 -27.23
C LYS A 21 21.48 -1.66 -27.18
N GLY A 22 20.60 -2.63 -27.38
CA GLY A 22 20.96 -4.04 -27.46
C GLY A 22 19.90 -4.82 -28.20
N THR A 23 20.04 -4.95 -29.51
CA THR A 23 19.26 -5.86 -30.36
C THR A 23 19.56 -7.29 -29.94
N TRP A 24 18.61 -7.96 -29.30
CA TRP A 24 18.71 -9.40 -29.05
C TRP A 24 17.91 -10.15 -30.10
N GLN A 25 18.64 -10.79 -31.02
CA GLN A 25 18.11 -11.78 -31.94
C GLN A 25 17.88 -13.09 -31.17
N ALA A 26 16.68 -13.63 -31.26
CA ALA A 26 16.33 -14.92 -30.69
C ALA A 26 16.94 -16.05 -31.53
N THR A 27 18.04 -16.65 -31.06
CA THR A 27 18.50 -17.95 -31.58
C THR A 27 17.75 -19.08 -30.89
N THR A 28 16.76 -19.64 -31.59
CA THR A 28 16.07 -20.86 -31.19
C THR A 28 16.99 -22.06 -31.43
N GLN A 29 17.50 -22.69 -30.37
CA GLN A 29 18.15 -24.00 -30.48
C GLN A 29 17.43 -25.02 -29.60
N LYS A 30 16.53 -25.80 -30.23
CA LYS A 30 15.87 -26.95 -29.64
C LYS A 30 16.92 -27.99 -29.23
N ARG A 31 17.12 -28.21 -27.93
CA ARG A 31 17.74 -29.43 -27.41
C ARG A 31 16.71 -30.21 -26.59
N LYS A 32 16.20 -31.29 -27.18
CA LYS A 32 15.46 -32.34 -26.47
C LYS A 32 16.42 -33.12 -25.56
N ARG A 33 16.11 -33.21 -24.27
CA ARG A 33 16.60 -34.28 -23.41
C ARG A 33 15.39 -34.92 -22.72
N SER A 34 15.20 -36.21 -22.99
CA SER A 34 14.15 -37.06 -22.45
C SER A 34 14.66 -37.78 -21.21
N TRP A 35 13.89 -37.77 -20.12
CA TRP A 35 13.99 -38.69 -18.99
C TRP A 35 12.60 -39.25 -18.66
N PRO A 36 12.48 -40.50 -18.15
CA PRO A 36 11.24 -41.25 -18.17
C PRO A 36 10.29 -40.92 -17.00
N ALA A 37 9.02 -41.18 -17.24
CA ALA A 37 7.89 -40.91 -16.36
C ALA A 37 7.87 -41.81 -15.11
N ALA A 38 7.49 -41.22 -13.97
CA ALA A 38 7.04 -41.94 -12.78
C ALA A 38 5.90 -41.17 -12.10
N GLY A 39 4.76 -41.85 -11.92
CA GLY A 39 3.80 -41.60 -10.84
C GLY A 39 2.98 -40.31 -10.89
N SER A 40 1.83 -40.35 -11.57
CA SER A 40 0.80 -39.31 -11.54
C SER A 40 0.23 -39.09 -10.12
N GLN A 41 0.56 -37.96 -9.51
CA GLN A 41 -0.35 -37.24 -8.61
C GLN A 41 -0.73 -35.95 -9.32
N LYS A 42 -2.01 -35.79 -9.68
CA LYS A 42 -2.53 -34.53 -10.19
C LYS A 42 -2.41 -33.48 -9.08
N PRO A 43 -1.68 -32.37 -9.27
CA PRO A 43 -1.77 -31.25 -8.36
C PRO A 43 -3.19 -30.68 -8.43
N SER A 44 -3.75 -30.28 -7.29
CA SER A 44 -5.01 -29.55 -7.23
C SER A 44 -4.93 -28.32 -8.13
N GLN A 45 -5.91 -28.13 -9.01
CA GLN A 45 -5.96 -27.08 -10.05
C GLN A 45 -6.06 -25.63 -9.53
N SER A 46 -5.92 -25.38 -8.22
CA SER A 46 -6.12 -24.08 -7.59
C SER A 46 -4.88 -23.18 -7.55
N GLY A 47 -3.73 -23.61 -8.09
CA GLY A 47 -2.44 -22.92 -7.94
C GLY A 47 -1.76 -22.41 -9.22
N THR A 48 -2.37 -22.60 -10.39
CA THR A 48 -1.78 -22.19 -11.68
C THR A 48 -2.16 -20.74 -12.01
N ILE A 49 -1.29 -20.02 -12.74
CA ILE A 49 -1.59 -18.70 -13.30
C ILE A 49 -2.83 -18.76 -14.19
N GLN A 50 -3.04 -19.87 -14.89
CA GLN A 50 -4.27 -20.10 -15.67
C GLN A 50 -5.52 -20.05 -14.79
N ALA A 51 -5.55 -20.85 -13.72
CA ALA A 51 -6.70 -20.90 -12.83
C ALA A 51 -6.93 -19.54 -12.14
N GLN A 52 -5.86 -18.88 -11.72
CA GLN A 52 -5.94 -17.54 -11.10
C GLN A 52 -6.49 -16.51 -12.09
N TRP A 53 -6.02 -16.50 -13.34
CA TRP A 53 -6.53 -15.62 -14.37
C TRP A 53 -7.99 -15.89 -14.70
N GLU A 54 -8.35 -17.14 -15.00
CA GLU A 54 -9.70 -17.50 -15.46
C GLU A 54 -10.76 -17.33 -14.38
N ASN A 55 -10.46 -17.65 -13.12
CA ASN A 55 -11.46 -17.69 -12.06
C ASN A 55 -11.60 -16.37 -11.29
N GLU A 56 -10.52 -15.61 -11.12
CA GLU A 56 -10.52 -14.44 -10.23
C GLU A 56 -10.06 -13.18 -10.97
N TRP A 57 -8.83 -13.21 -11.49
CA TRP A 57 -8.15 -11.99 -11.93
C TRP A 57 -8.72 -11.40 -13.20
N ARG A 58 -9.27 -12.21 -14.12
CA ARG A 58 -9.91 -11.69 -15.33
C ARG A 58 -11.11 -10.80 -14.99
N SER A 59 -11.98 -11.26 -14.09
CA SER A 59 -13.15 -10.50 -13.64
C SER A 59 -12.73 -9.25 -12.87
N ALA A 60 -11.79 -9.37 -11.94
CA ALA A 60 -11.24 -8.23 -11.20
C ALA A 60 -10.61 -7.19 -12.14
N CYS A 61 -9.87 -7.64 -13.16
CA CYS A 61 -9.25 -6.80 -14.17
C CYS A 61 -10.28 -6.05 -15.03
N GLN A 62 -11.33 -6.74 -15.49
CA GLN A 62 -12.42 -6.13 -16.25
C GLN A 62 -13.18 -5.07 -15.44
N LYS A 63 -13.38 -5.33 -14.14
CA LYS A 63 -14.04 -4.40 -13.20
C LYS A 63 -13.08 -3.34 -12.63
N SER A 64 -11.78 -3.39 -12.96
CA SER A 64 -10.72 -2.53 -12.38
C SER A 64 -10.69 -2.55 -10.84
N LEU A 65 -10.97 -3.71 -10.25
CA LEU A 65 -10.92 -3.98 -8.82
C LEU A 65 -9.50 -4.35 -8.38
N HIS A 66 -9.25 -4.36 -7.07
CA HIS A 66 -7.96 -4.81 -6.54
C HIS A 66 -7.56 -6.19 -7.11
N PRO A 67 -6.29 -6.40 -7.53
CA PRO A 67 -5.14 -5.47 -7.57
C PRO A 67 -4.98 -4.64 -8.87
N PHE A 68 -6.00 -4.63 -9.74
CA PHE A 68 -6.00 -4.01 -11.08
C PHE A 68 -6.48 -2.55 -11.11
N GLN A 69 -6.51 -1.85 -9.97
CA GLN A 69 -6.86 -0.42 -9.96
C GLN A 69 -5.94 0.37 -10.89
N ASP A 70 -6.51 1.36 -11.56
CA ASP A 70 -5.89 2.18 -12.61
C ASP A 70 -5.53 1.43 -13.91
N GLY A 71 -5.77 0.12 -13.95
CA GLY A 71 -5.54 -0.74 -15.10
C GLY A 71 -6.66 -0.70 -16.14
N ARG A 72 -6.39 -1.30 -17.30
CA ARG A 72 -7.37 -1.58 -18.36
C ARG A 72 -7.18 -3.00 -18.84
N TYR A 73 -8.27 -3.71 -19.14
CA TYR A 73 -8.25 -5.11 -19.53
C TYR A 73 -7.29 -5.40 -20.70
N GLU A 74 -7.27 -4.51 -21.69
CA GLU A 74 -6.42 -4.60 -22.89
C GLU A 74 -4.92 -4.46 -22.57
N GLY A 75 -4.59 -3.92 -21.39
CA GLY A 75 -3.25 -3.88 -20.85
C GLY A 75 -2.77 -5.19 -20.25
N PHE A 76 -3.66 -6.15 -19.98
CA PHE A 76 -3.33 -7.40 -19.29
C PHE A 76 -3.59 -8.63 -20.15
N GLU A 77 -4.71 -8.68 -20.89
CA GLU A 77 -5.12 -9.87 -21.64
C GLU A 77 -3.99 -10.43 -22.55
N PRO A 78 -3.25 -9.62 -23.33
CA PRO A 78 -2.15 -10.15 -24.14
C PRO A 78 -1.01 -10.74 -23.31
N ILE A 79 -0.73 -10.17 -22.13
CA ILE A 79 0.35 -10.65 -21.24
C ILE A 79 -0.01 -12.03 -20.69
N PHE A 80 -1.24 -12.18 -20.18
CA PHE A 80 -1.69 -13.48 -19.67
C PHE A 80 -1.76 -14.53 -20.78
N LYS A 81 -2.16 -14.14 -22.00
CA LYS A 81 -2.08 -15.04 -23.15
C LYS A 81 -0.64 -15.52 -23.39
N ASP A 82 0.33 -14.62 -23.42
CA ASP A 82 1.74 -14.97 -23.63
C ASP A 82 2.31 -15.87 -22.51
N LEU A 83 1.91 -15.62 -21.25
CA LEU A 83 2.28 -16.48 -20.12
C LEU A 83 1.75 -17.92 -20.30
N LEU A 84 0.49 -18.06 -20.71
CA LEU A 84 -0.17 -19.35 -20.92
C LEU A 84 0.42 -20.10 -22.12
N ASP A 85 0.58 -19.42 -23.25
CA ASP A 85 1.19 -20.00 -24.46
C ASP A 85 2.66 -20.39 -24.22
N GLY A 86 3.36 -19.65 -23.35
CA GLY A 86 4.74 -19.91 -22.93
C GLY A 86 4.90 -20.95 -21.82
N HIS A 87 3.80 -21.46 -21.25
CA HIS A 87 3.80 -22.35 -20.08
C HIS A 87 4.54 -21.77 -18.87
N ILE A 88 4.46 -20.45 -18.66
CA ILE A 88 5.03 -19.75 -17.51
C ILE A 88 3.96 -19.75 -16.40
N ASP A 89 4.10 -20.64 -15.43
CA ASP A 89 3.08 -20.89 -14.40
C ASP A 89 3.52 -20.54 -12.97
N ASP A 90 4.79 -20.19 -12.76
CA ASP A 90 5.31 -19.77 -11.45
C ASP A 90 5.30 -18.24 -11.31
N PRO A 91 4.40 -17.64 -10.50
CA PRO A 91 4.34 -16.19 -10.30
C PRO A 91 5.53 -15.63 -9.50
N LYS A 92 6.36 -16.50 -8.91
CA LYS A 92 7.62 -16.10 -8.24
C LYS A 92 8.81 -16.06 -9.21
N SER A 93 8.64 -16.61 -10.42
CA SER A 93 9.71 -16.69 -11.41
C SER A 93 10.08 -15.31 -11.99
N PRO A 94 11.35 -15.09 -12.36
CA PRO A 94 11.76 -13.96 -13.17
C PRO A 94 11.00 -13.87 -14.50
N GLU A 95 10.74 -15.01 -15.15
CA GLU A 95 10.07 -15.11 -16.45
C GLU A 95 8.66 -14.53 -16.39
N TYR A 96 7.90 -14.84 -15.34
CA TYR A 96 6.60 -14.24 -15.08
C TYR A 96 6.71 -12.71 -15.04
N THR A 97 7.62 -12.20 -14.22
CA THR A 97 7.79 -10.75 -14.04
C THR A 97 8.21 -10.06 -15.35
N LEU A 98 9.10 -10.68 -16.12
CA LEU A 98 9.62 -10.14 -17.39
C LEU A 98 8.53 -10.00 -18.45
N ALA A 99 7.51 -10.86 -18.46
CA ALA A 99 6.41 -10.81 -19.44
C ALA A 99 5.65 -9.48 -19.42
N PHE A 100 5.65 -8.77 -18.28
CA PHE A 100 4.91 -7.51 -18.12
C PHE A 100 5.69 -6.26 -18.58
N PHE A 101 7.02 -6.34 -18.67
CA PHE A 101 7.89 -5.18 -18.97
C PHE A 101 7.58 -4.53 -20.32
N PRO A 102 7.39 -5.27 -21.44
CA PRO A 102 7.13 -4.66 -22.73
C PRO A 102 5.89 -3.77 -22.72
N LYS A 103 4.79 -4.24 -22.10
CA LYS A 103 3.56 -3.46 -22.02
C LYS A 103 3.71 -2.24 -21.11
N ALA A 104 4.38 -2.38 -19.97
CA ALA A 104 4.65 -1.24 -19.09
C ALA A 104 5.49 -0.15 -19.78
N GLN A 105 6.49 -0.55 -20.57
CA GLN A 105 7.34 0.37 -21.34
C GLN A 105 6.57 1.06 -22.48
N GLU A 106 5.72 0.32 -23.19
CA GLU A 106 4.85 0.87 -24.22
C GLU A 106 3.94 1.96 -23.62
N LEU A 107 3.29 1.67 -22.49
CA LEU A 107 2.41 2.62 -21.80
C LEU A 107 3.20 3.84 -21.30
N ALA A 108 4.36 3.63 -20.67
CA ALA A 108 5.21 4.74 -20.23
C ALA A 108 5.65 5.64 -21.40
N SER A 109 5.99 5.06 -22.56
CA SER A 109 6.37 5.83 -23.76
C SER A 109 5.18 6.65 -24.28
N LYS A 110 3.97 6.08 -24.31
CA LYS A 110 2.75 6.83 -24.66
C LYS A 110 2.47 7.96 -23.68
N ALA A 111 2.78 7.77 -22.40
CA ALA A 111 2.67 8.81 -21.39
C ALA A 111 3.64 9.96 -21.63
N ASP A 112 4.91 9.65 -21.91
CA ASP A 112 5.94 10.63 -22.26
C ASP A 112 5.53 11.42 -23.53
N ASP A 113 5.04 10.75 -24.57
CA ASP A 113 4.54 11.39 -25.81
C ASP A 113 3.34 12.32 -25.56
N ALA A 114 2.39 11.88 -24.73
CA ALA A 114 1.23 12.70 -24.36
C ALA A 114 1.66 13.94 -23.58
N LEU A 115 2.62 13.79 -22.67
CA LEU A 115 3.17 14.89 -21.89
C LEU A 115 3.91 15.90 -22.77
N GLN A 116 4.68 15.43 -23.76
CA GLN A 116 5.36 16.31 -24.74
C GLN A 116 4.38 17.13 -25.57
N ARG A 117 3.19 16.59 -25.86
CA ARG A 117 2.09 17.31 -26.53
C ARG A 117 1.30 18.24 -25.59
N GLY A 118 1.63 18.28 -24.30
CA GLY A 118 0.93 19.08 -23.29
C GLY A 118 -0.34 18.43 -22.73
N ASP A 119 -0.64 17.17 -23.09
CA ASP A 119 -1.81 16.46 -22.60
C ASP A 119 -1.50 15.73 -21.28
N ARG A 120 -1.59 16.51 -20.19
CA ARG A 120 -1.29 16.03 -18.83
C ARG A 120 -2.24 14.92 -18.38
N ALA A 121 -3.52 15.01 -18.71
CA ALA A 121 -4.52 14.04 -18.29
C ALA A 121 -4.27 12.67 -18.95
N LEU A 122 -4.02 12.65 -20.26
CA LEU A 122 -3.69 11.43 -20.98
C LEU A 122 -2.34 10.85 -20.53
N ALA A 123 -1.34 11.71 -20.26
CA ALA A 123 -0.06 11.27 -19.71
C ALA A 123 -0.24 10.58 -18.35
N THR A 124 -0.99 11.20 -17.43
CA THR A 124 -1.35 10.60 -16.14
C THR A 124 -2.03 9.24 -16.32
N GLU A 125 -3.02 9.12 -17.22
CA GLU A 125 -3.71 7.86 -17.46
C GLU A 125 -2.72 6.75 -17.88
N PHE A 126 -1.85 7.04 -18.85
CA PHE A 126 -0.90 6.05 -19.33
C PHE A 126 0.15 5.65 -18.28
N TYR A 127 0.64 6.61 -17.48
CA TYR A 127 1.55 6.29 -16.38
C TYR A 127 0.88 5.39 -15.34
N LEU A 128 -0.35 5.70 -14.92
CA LEU A 128 -1.06 4.90 -13.93
C LEU A 128 -1.38 3.49 -14.45
N ARG A 129 -1.73 3.36 -15.74
CA ARG A 129 -1.89 2.05 -16.39
C ARG A 129 -0.58 1.25 -16.40
N ALA A 130 0.56 1.90 -16.65
CA ALA A 130 1.86 1.25 -16.57
C ALA A 130 2.18 0.80 -15.13
N CYS A 131 1.84 1.61 -14.13
CA CYS A 131 1.96 1.24 -12.71
C CYS A 131 1.10 0.01 -12.38
N ALA A 132 -0.14 -0.06 -12.86
CA ALA A 132 -1.02 -1.21 -12.67
C ALA A 132 -0.42 -2.49 -13.27
N VAL A 133 0.15 -2.41 -14.48
CA VAL A 133 0.85 -3.55 -15.11
C VAL A 133 2.04 -4.02 -14.26
N LEU A 134 2.86 -3.09 -13.77
CA LEU A 134 4.03 -3.41 -12.93
C LEU A 134 3.66 -3.94 -11.54
N ARG A 135 2.50 -3.55 -11.01
CA ARG A 135 1.96 -4.09 -9.75
C ARG A 135 1.70 -5.59 -9.88
N ILE A 136 0.99 -5.99 -10.94
CA ILE A 136 0.71 -7.41 -11.22
C ILE A 136 1.99 -8.18 -11.53
N ALA A 137 2.94 -7.57 -12.24
CA ALA A 137 4.25 -8.17 -12.52
C ALA A 137 4.99 -8.62 -11.25
N ARG A 138 4.77 -7.94 -10.13
CA ARG A 138 5.43 -8.24 -8.86
C ARG A 138 4.68 -9.23 -8.00
N TYR A 139 3.43 -9.55 -8.31
CA TYR A 139 2.63 -10.43 -7.45
C TYR A 139 3.18 -11.86 -7.43
N PRO A 140 3.18 -12.57 -6.28
CA PRO A 140 3.04 -12.00 -4.95
C PRO A 140 4.26 -11.13 -4.60
N SER A 141 4.01 -9.96 -4.00
CA SER A 141 5.07 -9.06 -3.52
C SER A 141 5.62 -9.58 -2.20
N THR A 142 6.91 -9.88 -2.14
CA THR A 142 7.61 -10.23 -0.89
C THR A 142 8.80 -9.29 -0.71
N GLN A 143 8.95 -8.71 0.48
CA GLN A 143 10.19 -8.03 0.85
C GLN A 143 11.30 -9.03 1.20
N GLU A 144 10.93 -10.22 1.68
CA GLU A 144 11.90 -11.27 1.99
C GLU A 144 12.51 -11.84 0.72
N ASN A 145 13.83 -11.66 0.58
CA ASN A 145 14.65 -12.11 -0.55
C ASN A 145 14.06 -11.75 -1.93
N PRO A 146 13.91 -10.44 -2.26
CA PRO A 146 13.17 -10.04 -3.42
C PRO A 146 13.98 -10.34 -4.69
N CYS A 147 13.39 -11.12 -5.60
CA CYS A 147 13.94 -11.34 -6.94
C CYS A 147 14.38 -10.01 -7.58
N PRO A 148 15.62 -9.88 -8.11
CA PRO A 148 16.11 -8.62 -8.68
C PRO A 148 15.20 -8.04 -9.77
N VAL A 149 14.50 -8.89 -10.54
CA VAL A 149 13.56 -8.44 -11.58
C VAL A 149 12.31 -7.81 -10.96
N LYS A 150 11.78 -8.36 -9.87
CA LYS A 150 10.66 -7.77 -9.11
C LYS A 150 11.07 -6.45 -8.46
N GLN A 151 12.30 -6.34 -7.94
CA GLN A 151 12.83 -5.07 -7.45
C GLN A 151 12.93 -4.01 -8.56
N ARG A 152 13.35 -4.41 -9.76
CA ARG A 152 13.38 -3.51 -10.92
C ARG A 152 11.98 -3.04 -11.29
N ALA A 153 11.00 -3.95 -11.31
CA ALA A 153 9.61 -3.59 -11.57
C ALA A 153 9.09 -2.61 -10.50
N TRP A 154 9.48 -2.78 -9.24
CA TRP A 154 9.08 -1.90 -8.13
C TRP A 154 9.64 -0.50 -8.29
N LYS A 155 10.95 -0.38 -8.57
CA LYS A 155 11.60 0.90 -8.83
C LYS A 155 10.97 1.63 -10.01
N LEU A 156 10.67 0.90 -11.08
CA LEU A 156 10.00 1.49 -12.25
C LEU A 156 8.57 1.94 -11.91
N GLN A 157 7.79 1.12 -11.21
CA GLN A 157 6.42 1.44 -10.80
C GLN A 157 6.37 2.74 -9.98
N LYS A 158 7.25 2.86 -8.96
CA LYS A 158 7.37 4.08 -8.16
C LYS A 158 7.73 5.28 -9.02
N SER A 159 8.75 5.16 -9.86
CA SER A 159 9.20 6.27 -10.72
C SER A 159 8.07 6.79 -11.62
N LEU A 160 7.31 5.88 -12.26
CA LEU A 160 6.17 6.27 -13.10
C LEU A 160 5.02 6.86 -12.29
N TYR A 161 4.76 6.36 -11.08
CA TYR A 161 3.74 6.91 -10.19
C TYR A 161 4.09 8.32 -9.72
N LEU A 162 5.35 8.58 -9.37
CA LEU A 162 5.83 9.93 -9.03
C LEU A 162 5.74 10.88 -10.23
N LYS A 163 6.07 10.41 -11.43
CA LYS A 163 5.89 11.18 -12.67
C LYS A 163 4.42 11.56 -12.86
N ALA A 164 3.49 10.61 -12.74
CA ALA A 164 2.05 10.87 -12.82
C ALA A 164 1.59 11.87 -11.75
N GLY A 165 2.04 11.64 -10.51
CA GLY A 165 1.64 12.37 -9.33
C GLY A 165 2.01 13.86 -9.35
N ARG A 166 3.15 14.19 -9.96
CA ARG A 166 3.57 15.58 -10.20
C ARG A 166 2.69 16.33 -11.21
N LEU A 167 1.88 15.61 -11.99
CA LEU A 167 1.01 16.22 -13.00
C LEU A 167 -0.35 16.68 -12.44
N TRP A 168 -0.72 16.23 -11.24
CA TRP A 168 -2.03 16.49 -10.64
C TRP A 168 -2.20 17.91 -10.10
N GLU A 169 -3.45 18.32 -9.90
CA GLU A 169 -3.80 19.62 -9.29
C GLU A 169 -3.30 19.71 -7.85
N ASN A 170 -3.53 18.66 -7.05
CA ASN A 170 -2.91 18.44 -5.75
C ASN A 170 -1.73 17.48 -5.96
N PRO A 171 -0.50 18.01 -6.15
CA PRO A 171 0.63 17.18 -6.54
C PRO A 171 0.96 16.15 -5.47
N LEU A 172 1.52 15.04 -5.91
CA LEU A 172 2.10 14.06 -5.01
C LEU A 172 3.57 14.38 -4.74
N ASP A 173 3.89 14.51 -3.45
CA ASP A 173 5.26 14.65 -2.96
C ASP A 173 5.70 13.36 -2.27
N GLU A 174 6.90 12.87 -2.61
CA GLU A 174 7.56 11.82 -1.83
C GLU A 174 8.38 12.49 -0.73
N VAL A 175 8.11 12.09 0.52
CA VAL A 175 8.85 12.56 1.69
C VAL A 175 9.59 11.40 2.32
N ILE A 176 10.72 11.72 2.94
CA ILE A 176 11.60 10.77 3.60
C ILE A 176 11.56 11.07 5.10
N ILE A 177 10.76 10.31 5.84
CA ILE A 177 10.52 10.52 7.27
C ILE A 177 11.68 9.87 8.06
N PRO A 178 12.38 10.60 8.94
CA PRO A 178 13.37 9.99 9.82
C PRO A 178 12.70 9.01 10.79
N HIS A 179 13.16 7.75 10.85
CA HIS A 179 12.66 6.77 11.82
C HIS A 179 13.30 6.99 13.19
N ILE A 180 12.81 8.00 13.92
CA ILE A 180 13.45 8.46 15.17
C ILE A 180 13.29 7.51 16.36
N HIS A 181 12.30 6.63 16.31
CA HIS A 181 12.02 5.62 17.34
C HIS A 181 12.54 4.22 16.98
N ASP A 182 13.32 4.06 15.89
CA ASP A 182 13.87 2.76 15.52
C ASP A 182 14.68 2.15 16.68
N PRO A 183 14.25 0.99 17.23
CA PRO A 183 14.89 0.40 18.41
C PRO A 183 16.35 0.02 18.16
N LYS A 184 16.73 -0.25 16.89
CA LYS A 184 18.10 -0.62 16.53
C LYS A 184 19.05 0.58 16.56
N THR A 185 18.54 1.77 16.23
CA THR A 185 19.36 3.00 16.11
C THR A 185 19.14 4.01 17.23
N ASN A 186 18.21 3.72 18.15
CA ASN A 186 17.96 4.49 19.37
C ASN A 186 17.79 3.60 20.63
N PRO A 187 18.82 2.84 21.06
CA PRO A 187 18.71 1.91 22.18
C PRO A 187 18.55 2.57 23.56
N HIS A 188 18.77 3.90 23.66
CA HIS A 188 18.79 4.61 24.96
C HIS A 188 17.42 5.06 25.46
N GLN A 189 16.34 4.91 24.69
CA GLN A 189 14.99 5.22 25.15
C GLN A 189 14.39 4.14 26.08
N HIS A 190 14.99 2.95 26.16
CA HIS A 190 14.59 1.89 27.10
C HIS A 190 15.41 1.84 28.40
N VAL A 191 16.37 2.75 28.61
CA VAL A 191 17.20 2.78 29.83
C VAL A 191 16.61 3.75 30.85
N HIS A 192 15.40 3.46 31.35
CA HIS A 192 14.93 4.04 32.61
C HIS A 192 14.59 2.99 33.68
N GLU A 193 14.92 1.72 33.45
CA GLU A 193 14.94 0.71 34.50
C GLU A 193 16.26 -0.07 34.47
N SER A 194 16.96 -0.04 35.60
CA SER A 194 18.25 -0.70 35.90
C SER A 194 19.50 0.10 35.54
N GLY A 195 20.02 0.78 36.56
CA GLY A 195 21.22 1.61 36.50
C GLY A 195 22.52 0.87 36.20
N GLY A 196 23.48 1.62 35.68
CA GLY A 196 24.86 1.18 35.51
C GLY A 196 25.62 2.05 34.53
N VAL A 197 26.27 3.11 35.04
CA VAL A 197 27.24 3.89 34.27
C VAL A 197 28.42 3.01 33.88
N LYS A 198 28.73 2.94 32.58
CA LYS A 198 30.09 2.65 32.10
C LYS A 198 30.44 3.57 30.94
N HIS A 199 31.29 4.55 31.20
CA HIS A 199 32.04 5.24 30.16
C HIS A 199 33.32 4.46 29.83
N ARG A 200 33.50 4.09 28.56
CA ARG A 200 34.85 3.93 27.99
C ARG A 200 34.84 4.00 26.46
N GLY A 201 35.28 5.15 25.93
CA GLY A 201 36.01 5.27 24.67
C GLY A 201 35.44 4.59 23.42
N GLU A 202 34.12 4.65 23.21
CA GLU A 202 33.50 4.10 22.01
C GLU A 202 33.56 5.14 20.88
N ARG A 203 34.21 4.77 19.76
CA ARG A 203 34.07 5.50 18.51
C ARG A 203 32.57 5.58 18.23
N THR A 204 32.02 6.79 18.18
CA THR A 204 30.64 7.02 17.72
C THR A 204 30.57 6.56 16.28
N ALA A 205 30.27 5.28 16.07
CA ALA A 205 29.84 4.78 14.78
C ALA A 205 28.67 5.67 14.37
N THR A 206 28.76 6.31 13.20
CA THR A 206 27.63 7.02 12.62
C THR A 206 26.53 6.00 12.37
N VAL A 207 25.61 5.90 13.32
CA VAL A 207 24.43 5.07 13.20
C VAL A 207 23.52 5.75 12.19
N HIS A 208 23.50 5.26 10.95
CA HIS A 208 22.55 5.73 9.95
C HIS A 208 21.14 5.33 10.39
N ARG A 209 20.33 6.31 10.79
CA ARG A 209 18.91 6.06 11.05
C ARG A 209 18.22 5.64 9.75
N PRO A 210 17.39 4.59 9.79
CA PRO A 210 16.55 4.28 8.66
C PRO A 210 15.56 5.41 8.41
N HIS A 211 15.06 5.46 7.18
CA HIS A 211 14.05 6.42 6.77
C HIS A 211 12.81 5.68 6.29
N ILE A 212 11.65 6.29 6.51
CA ILE A 212 10.33 5.77 6.15
C ILE A 212 9.84 6.61 4.97
N PRO A 213 9.82 6.06 3.75
CA PRO A 213 9.26 6.77 2.60
C PRO A 213 7.74 6.90 2.74
N ALA A 214 7.20 8.07 2.41
CA ALA A 214 5.76 8.30 2.37
C ALA A 214 5.39 9.16 1.17
N CYS A 215 4.16 8.97 0.66
CA CYS A 215 3.57 9.87 -0.33
C CYS A 215 2.62 10.84 0.39
N VAL A 216 2.75 12.13 0.11
CA VAL A 216 1.92 13.18 0.71
C VAL A 216 1.18 13.94 -0.37
N ARG A 217 -0.10 14.23 -0.11
CA ARG A 217 -0.91 15.12 -0.94
C ARG A 217 -1.71 16.04 -0.02
N LEU A 218 -1.74 17.33 -0.35
CA LEU A 218 -2.44 18.34 0.43
C LEU A 218 -3.57 18.99 -0.37
N PRO A 219 -4.70 19.34 0.25
CA PRO A 219 -5.78 20.07 -0.40
C PRO A 219 -5.30 21.43 -0.92
N THR A 220 -5.96 21.93 -1.97
CA THR A 220 -5.60 23.20 -2.61
C THR A 220 -5.67 24.37 -1.62
N ASP A 221 -6.63 24.37 -0.69
CA ASP A 221 -6.74 25.40 0.34
C ASP A 221 -5.51 25.43 1.25
N THR A 222 -5.06 24.27 1.75
CA THR A 222 -3.85 24.16 2.57
C THR A 222 -2.61 24.61 1.81
N LEU A 223 -2.45 24.18 0.54
CA LEU A 223 -1.33 24.57 -0.31
C LEU A 223 -1.29 26.09 -0.56
N CYS A 224 -2.45 26.73 -0.72
CA CYS A 224 -2.55 28.17 -1.02
C CYS A 224 -2.47 29.05 0.23
N THR A 225 -3.05 28.61 1.34
CA THR A 225 -3.24 29.45 2.54
C THR A 225 -2.30 29.11 3.69
N GLY A 226 -1.70 27.92 3.69
CA GLY A 226 -0.92 27.40 4.81
C GLY A 226 -1.76 26.99 6.03
N ARG A 227 -3.09 26.97 5.93
CA ARG A 227 -3.96 26.46 7.00
C ARG A 227 -3.84 24.95 7.12
N THR A 228 -3.83 24.46 8.35
CA THR A 228 -3.86 23.03 8.63
C THR A 228 -5.14 22.40 8.09
N CYS A 229 -5.05 21.15 7.63
CA CYS A 229 -6.22 20.35 7.23
C CYS A 229 -6.36 19.08 8.08
N PRO A 230 -7.56 18.49 8.20
CA PRO A 230 -7.71 17.10 8.58
C PRO A 230 -6.87 16.18 7.69
N ALA A 231 -6.53 14.98 8.17
CA ALA A 231 -5.70 14.06 7.38
C ALA A 231 -6.11 12.60 7.52
N VAL A 232 -5.92 11.86 6.43
CA VAL A 232 -5.99 10.40 6.41
C VAL A 232 -4.57 9.84 6.29
N LEU A 233 -4.15 9.10 7.31
CA LEU A 233 -2.94 8.26 7.28
C LEU A 233 -3.31 6.92 6.64
N ILE A 234 -2.93 6.73 5.39
CA ILE A 234 -3.22 5.52 4.62
C ILE A 234 -2.13 4.48 4.87
N VAL A 235 -2.51 3.37 5.50
CA VAL A 235 -1.61 2.24 5.81
C VAL A 235 -1.68 1.22 4.68
N SER A 236 -0.57 0.99 3.99
CA SER A 236 -0.56 0.38 2.66
C SER A 236 0.43 -0.78 2.52
N ASP A 237 0.16 -1.72 1.61
CA ASP A 237 1.12 -2.69 1.07
C ASP A 237 1.87 -2.15 -0.18
N ASP A 238 1.23 -1.24 -0.91
CA ASP A 238 1.80 -0.56 -2.09
C ASP A 238 1.41 0.93 -2.11
N ARG A 239 2.35 1.83 -1.77
CA ARG A 239 2.05 3.27 -1.70
C ARG A 239 1.65 3.93 -3.01
N THR A 240 1.69 3.19 -4.12
CA THR A 240 1.33 3.65 -5.47
C THR A 240 -0.04 3.18 -5.94
N ALA A 241 -0.85 2.56 -5.06
CA ALA A 241 -2.15 1.98 -5.40
C ALA A 241 -3.36 2.78 -4.87
N HIS A 242 -3.14 3.98 -4.33
CA HIS A 242 -4.15 4.74 -3.57
C HIS A 242 -4.68 5.99 -4.29
N THR A 243 -4.49 6.10 -5.61
CA THR A 243 -4.90 7.27 -6.42
C THR A 243 -6.33 7.72 -6.09
N ARG A 244 -7.30 6.80 -6.24
CA ARG A 244 -8.73 7.09 -6.01
C ARG A 244 -9.05 7.45 -4.56
N GLN A 245 -8.42 6.78 -3.59
CA GLN A 245 -8.65 7.06 -2.18
C GLN A 245 -8.14 8.47 -1.81
N CYS A 246 -6.97 8.84 -2.35
CA CYS A 246 -6.43 10.18 -2.19
C CYS A 246 -7.33 11.25 -2.84
N GLU A 247 -7.83 11.03 -4.06
CA GLU A 247 -8.75 11.98 -4.71
C GLU A 247 -10.02 12.23 -3.89
N GLU A 248 -10.63 11.17 -3.34
CA GLU A 248 -11.82 11.29 -2.50
C GLU A 248 -11.54 12.05 -1.19
N ALA A 249 -10.37 11.82 -0.57
CA ALA A 249 -9.99 12.56 0.63
C ALA A 249 -9.72 14.04 0.32
N LEU A 250 -8.99 14.33 -0.76
CA LEU A 250 -8.66 15.69 -1.19
C LEU A 250 -9.91 16.48 -1.56
N SER A 251 -10.90 15.87 -2.22
CA SER A 251 -12.16 16.53 -2.57
C SER A 251 -12.99 16.93 -1.34
N ARG A 252 -12.67 16.40 -0.16
CA ARG A 252 -13.28 16.72 1.14
C ARG A 252 -12.44 17.70 1.97
N GLY A 253 -11.33 18.17 1.43
CA GLY A 253 -10.40 19.04 2.13
C GLY A 253 -9.49 18.30 3.11
N TRP A 254 -9.27 17.00 2.92
CA TRP A 254 -8.37 16.21 3.77
C TRP A 254 -7.02 15.99 3.10
N GLY A 255 -5.94 16.14 3.86
CA GLY A 255 -4.61 15.71 3.46
C GLY A 255 -4.50 14.18 3.47
N CYS A 256 -3.60 13.67 2.64
CA CYS A 256 -3.30 12.24 2.55
C CYS A 256 -1.83 12.01 2.89
N VAL A 257 -1.54 11.04 3.75
CA VAL A 257 -0.20 10.52 4.01
C VAL A 257 -0.23 9.02 3.79
N VAL A 258 0.38 8.53 2.71
CA VAL A 258 0.41 7.09 2.39
C VAL A 258 1.74 6.51 2.83
N VAL A 259 1.69 5.54 3.75
CA VAL A 259 2.86 4.89 4.33
C VAL A 259 2.72 3.39 4.21
N GLU A 260 3.83 2.73 3.84
CA GLU A 260 3.87 1.29 3.75
C GLU A 260 3.96 0.65 5.13
N ALA A 261 3.15 -0.36 5.36
CA ALA A 261 3.19 -1.16 6.57
C ALA A 261 4.52 -1.94 6.67
N PRO A 262 4.91 -2.40 7.87
CA PRO A 262 6.02 -3.35 8.01
C PRO A 262 5.92 -4.52 7.02
N GLY A 263 7.04 -4.90 6.41
CA GLY A 263 7.11 -5.95 5.39
C GLY A 263 6.70 -5.53 3.97
N ALA A 264 6.24 -4.29 3.78
CA ALA A 264 5.73 -3.81 2.51
C ALA A 264 6.63 -2.76 1.82
N GLY A 265 6.72 -2.84 0.50
CA GLY A 265 7.37 -1.83 -0.36
C GLY A 265 8.81 -1.49 0.04
N ASP A 266 9.08 -0.24 0.42
CA ASP A 266 10.36 0.23 0.97
C ASP A 266 10.29 0.51 2.48
N CYS A 267 9.30 0.01 3.20
CA CYS A 267 9.24 0.14 4.65
C CYS A 267 10.54 -0.43 5.27
N PRO A 268 11.21 0.31 6.18
CA PRO A 268 12.47 -0.14 6.77
C PRO A 268 12.30 -1.23 7.83
N VAL A 269 11.07 -1.48 8.27
CA VAL A 269 10.73 -2.50 9.28
C VAL A 269 10.17 -3.71 8.55
N SER A 270 10.76 -4.89 8.76
CA SER A 270 10.21 -6.14 8.22
C SER A 270 9.16 -6.76 9.16
N GLU A 271 8.27 -7.61 8.64
CA GLU A 271 7.29 -8.35 9.46
C GLU A 271 7.97 -9.17 10.58
N ALA A 272 9.16 -9.72 10.30
CA ALA A 272 9.91 -10.53 11.26
C ALA A 272 10.47 -9.74 12.46
N GLU A 273 10.51 -8.40 12.39
CA GLU A 273 10.94 -7.56 13.52
C GLU A 273 9.88 -7.43 14.61
N GLY A 274 8.65 -7.81 14.30
CA GLY A 274 7.57 -7.90 15.26
C GLY A 274 6.92 -6.57 15.59
N GLU A 275 6.05 -6.65 16.59
CA GLU A 275 5.05 -5.65 16.88
C GLU A 275 5.59 -4.34 17.48
N GLU A 276 6.61 -4.42 18.34
CA GLU A 276 7.23 -3.23 18.95
C GLU A 276 7.92 -2.35 17.89
N ALA A 277 8.59 -2.96 16.92
CA ALA A 277 9.21 -2.25 15.80
C ALA A 277 8.14 -1.59 14.91
N ALA A 278 7.00 -2.26 14.71
CA ALA A 278 5.86 -1.69 14.00
C ALA A 278 5.28 -0.46 14.75
N ASP A 279 5.12 -0.53 16.07
CA ASP A 279 4.64 0.61 16.86
C ASP A 279 5.61 1.80 16.81
N ALA A 280 6.92 1.53 16.90
CA ALA A 280 7.95 2.55 16.77
C ALA A 280 7.94 3.25 15.39
N LEU A 281 7.67 2.49 14.31
CA LEU A 281 7.48 3.05 12.96
C LEU A 281 6.35 4.08 12.98
N TRP A 282 5.18 3.72 13.51
CA TRP A 282 4.01 4.60 13.55
C TRP A 282 4.21 5.80 14.45
N SER A 283 4.88 5.65 15.59
CA SER A 283 5.30 6.79 16.43
C SER A 283 6.15 7.78 15.65
N SER A 284 7.09 7.30 14.81
CA SER A 284 7.96 8.18 14.00
C SER A 284 7.16 8.93 12.92
N VAL A 285 6.21 8.24 12.29
CA VAL A 285 5.31 8.84 11.29
C VAL A 285 4.43 9.92 11.92
N LEU A 286 3.78 9.64 13.04
CA LEU A 286 2.88 10.58 13.70
C LEU A 286 3.62 11.78 14.31
N ASP A 287 4.85 11.57 14.83
CA ASP A 287 5.71 12.67 15.30
C ASP A 287 6.11 13.58 14.14
N TRP A 288 6.45 13.00 12.99
CA TRP A 288 6.74 13.76 11.78
C TRP A 288 5.52 14.54 11.27
N MET A 289 4.34 13.92 11.23
CA MET A 289 3.09 14.59 10.84
C MET A 289 2.80 15.80 11.74
N ALA A 290 3.02 15.68 13.05
CA ALA A 290 2.88 16.80 13.98
C ALA A 290 3.93 17.89 13.75
N ALA A 291 5.19 17.50 13.48
CA ALA A 291 6.31 18.41 13.31
C ALA A 291 6.23 19.27 12.05
N ILE A 292 5.63 18.78 10.96
CA ILE A 292 5.49 19.56 9.72
C ILE A 292 4.36 20.60 9.77
N ARG A 293 3.46 20.53 10.77
CA ARG A 293 2.45 21.54 11.09
C ARG A 293 1.49 21.92 9.95
N VAL A 294 1.30 21.05 8.96
CA VAL A 294 0.30 21.21 7.88
C VAL A 294 -0.98 20.40 8.13
N PHE A 295 -0.97 19.51 9.13
CA PHE A 295 -2.11 18.70 9.53
C PHE A 295 -2.68 19.19 10.86
N ASP A 296 -4.01 19.15 10.98
CA ASP A 296 -4.67 19.22 12.28
C ASP A 296 -4.58 17.85 12.94
N MET A 297 -3.64 17.71 13.88
CA MET A 297 -3.40 16.45 14.57
C MET A 297 -4.59 15.97 15.41
N GLY A 298 -5.55 16.85 15.74
CA GLY A 298 -6.81 16.47 16.38
C GLY A 298 -7.82 15.82 15.44
N MET A 299 -7.53 15.81 14.14
CA MET A 299 -8.40 15.32 13.04
C MET A 299 -7.67 14.36 12.11
N VAL A 300 -6.77 13.53 12.65
CA VAL A 300 -6.06 12.49 11.90
C VAL A 300 -6.79 11.15 12.05
N VAL A 301 -7.05 10.48 10.93
CA VAL A 301 -7.64 9.14 10.87
C VAL A 301 -6.69 8.17 10.20
N ALA A 302 -6.42 7.03 10.83
CA ALA A 302 -5.68 5.95 10.18
C ALA A 302 -6.63 5.08 9.35
N TRP A 303 -6.27 4.73 8.11
CA TRP A 303 -7.13 3.93 7.22
C TRP A 303 -6.28 2.98 6.38
N GLY A 304 -6.51 1.67 6.46
CA GLY A 304 -5.81 0.74 5.59
C GLY A 304 -5.89 -0.72 6.03
N LEU A 305 -4.77 -1.41 5.93
CA LEU A 305 -4.62 -2.83 6.23
C LEU A 305 -5.09 -3.17 7.66
N GLY A 306 -6.02 -4.11 7.75
CA GLY A 306 -6.75 -4.45 8.98
C GLY A 306 -5.89 -4.64 10.22
N GLU A 307 -4.97 -5.60 10.19
CA GLU A 307 -4.11 -5.95 11.34
C GLU A 307 -3.29 -4.75 11.83
N ALA A 308 -2.64 -4.02 10.91
CA ALA A 308 -1.82 -2.86 11.25
C ALA A 308 -2.66 -1.70 11.83
N VAL A 309 -3.84 -1.43 11.28
CA VAL A 309 -4.71 -0.33 11.73
C VAL A 309 -5.42 -0.65 13.05
N VAL A 310 -5.86 -1.90 13.25
CA VAL A 310 -6.43 -2.34 14.54
C VAL A 310 -5.39 -2.20 15.64
N ARG A 311 -4.14 -2.63 15.39
CA ARG A 311 -3.04 -2.44 16.34
C ARG A 311 -2.82 -0.97 16.65
N MET A 312 -2.73 -0.13 15.62
CA MET A 312 -2.53 1.32 15.78
C MET A 312 -3.66 1.97 16.59
N ALA A 313 -4.90 1.50 16.47
CA ALA A 313 -6.02 1.95 17.29
C ALA A 313 -5.82 1.67 18.79
N GLY A 314 -5.18 0.54 19.12
CA GLY A 314 -4.84 0.17 20.49
C GLY A 314 -3.59 0.86 21.04
N THR A 315 -2.56 1.08 20.21
CA THR A 315 -1.25 1.58 20.65
C THR A 315 -1.07 3.09 20.49
N HIS A 316 -1.81 3.72 19.57
CA HIS A 316 -1.70 5.15 19.23
C HIS A 316 -3.07 5.85 19.13
N GLY A 317 -4.15 5.23 19.62
CA GLY A 317 -5.49 5.79 19.52
C GLY A 317 -5.66 7.13 20.23
N ASP A 318 -4.86 7.44 21.23
CA ASP A 318 -4.84 8.74 21.91
C ASP A 318 -4.33 9.88 21.01
N ARG A 319 -3.62 9.52 19.94
CA ARG A 319 -3.08 10.43 18.92
C ARG A 319 -3.92 10.45 17.63
N LEU A 320 -5.01 9.70 17.59
CA LEU A 320 -5.85 9.51 16.40
C LEU A 320 -7.31 9.83 16.72
N LYS A 321 -7.99 10.49 15.78
CA LYS A 321 -9.42 10.75 15.88
C LYS A 321 -10.24 9.48 15.66
N GLY A 322 -9.73 8.59 14.81
CA GLY A 322 -10.30 7.26 14.58
C GLY A 322 -9.45 6.41 13.63
N CYS A 323 -9.87 5.17 13.48
CA CYS A 323 -9.22 4.15 12.66
C CYS A 323 -10.25 3.44 11.77
N VAL A 324 -9.90 3.19 10.51
CA VAL A 324 -10.69 2.41 9.54
C VAL A 324 -9.85 1.21 9.06
N ALA A 325 -10.14 0.05 9.61
CA ALA A 325 -9.43 -1.19 9.35
C ALA A 325 -10.17 -2.01 8.28
N ARG A 326 -9.54 -2.26 7.13
CA ARG A 326 -10.09 -3.11 6.08
C ARG A 326 -9.55 -4.52 6.19
N LEU A 327 -10.45 -5.48 6.36
CA LEU A 327 -10.13 -6.91 6.43
C LEU A 327 -10.23 -7.49 5.01
N GLY A 328 -9.22 -8.24 4.57
CA GLY A 328 -9.21 -8.88 3.25
C GLY A 328 -10.05 -10.15 3.20
N SER A 329 -10.30 -10.65 1.97
CA SER A 329 -11.07 -11.87 1.69
C SER A 329 -10.41 -13.19 2.11
N ALA A 330 -9.10 -13.17 2.43
CA ALA A 330 -8.43 -14.27 3.12
C ALA A 330 -8.81 -14.20 4.60
N GLY A 331 -9.93 -14.86 4.92
CA GLY A 331 -10.73 -14.66 6.11
C GLY A 331 -10.02 -14.72 7.47
N GLY A 332 -10.70 -14.11 8.44
CA GLY A 332 -10.81 -14.58 9.82
C GLY A 332 -9.58 -15.22 10.44
N LYS A 333 -8.43 -14.53 10.41
CA LYS A 333 -7.48 -14.72 11.51
C LYS A 333 -8.08 -14.02 12.72
N ASP A 334 -7.98 -14.63 13.90
CA ASP A 334 -8.26 -13.98 15.17
C ASP A 334 -7.57 -12.61 15.18
N LEU A 335 -8.33 -11.55 14.93
CA LEU A 335 -7.80 -10.20 15.06
C LEU A 335 -7.72 -9.93 16.56
N PRO A 336 -6.51 -9.67 17.11
CA PRO A 336 -6.39 -9.34 18.51
C PRO A 336 -7.03 -7.96 18.71
N MET A 337 -8.31 -7.96 19.09
CA MET A 337 -9.03 -6.74 19.41
C MET A 337 -8.45 -6.15 20.70
N PRO A 338 -8.09 -4.86 20.72
CA PRO A 338 -7.62 -4.20 21.94
C PRO A 338 -8.66 -4.29 23.05
N GLU A 339 -8.21 -4.48 24.29
CA GLU A 339 -9.10 -4.53 25.46
C GLU A 339 -9.80 -3.19 25.69
N GLU A 340 -9.06 -2.10 25.49
CA GLU A 340 -9.53 -0.73 25.56
C GLU A 340 -9.10 0.04 24.30
N LEU A 341 -9.99 0.91 23.82
CA LEU A 341 -9.73 1.80 22.68
C LEU A 341 -9.81 3.25 23.14
N SER A 342 -8.79 4.02 22.83
CA SER A 342 -8.74 5.47 23.05
C SER A 342 -9.28 6.28 21.86
N CYS A 343 -9.55 5.64 20.72
CA CYS A 343 -10.19 6.23 19.55
C CYS A 343 -11.39 5.42 19.05
N ARG A 344 -12.10 5.96 18.06
CA ARG A 344 -13.16 5.23 17.34
C ARG A 344 -12.54 4.29 16.31
N LEU A 345 -13.03 3.06 16.20
CA LEU A 345 -12.54 2.08 15.23
C LEU A 345 -13.71 1.58 14.37
N LEU A 346 -13.54 1.60 13.05
CA LEU A 346 -14.46 1.02 12.08
C LEU A 346 -13.78 -0.17 11.42
N LEU A 347 -14.30 -1.38 11.63
CA LEU A 347 -13.91 -2.55 10.85
C LEU A 347 -14.75 -2.60 9.58
N VAL A 348 -14.10 -2.84 8.45
CA VAL A 348 -14.71 -2.97 7.12
C VAL A 348 -14.40 -4.36 6.59
N THR A 349 -15.43 -5.16 6.37
CA THR A 349 -15.32 -6.49 5.75
C THR A 349 -16.07 -6.53 4.42
N ASP A 350 -15.61 -7.41 3.54
CA ASP A 350 -16.41 -7.83 2.39
C ASP A 350 -17.60 -8.67 2.91
N GLY A 351 -18.77 -8.55 2.28
CA GLY A 351 -20.08 -9.01 2.80
C GLY A 351 -20.18 -10.49 3.23
N ASP A 352 -19.26 -11.35 2.77
CA ASP A 352 -19.23 -12.77 3.10
C ASP A 352 -18.26 -13.12 4.25
N SER A 353 -17.55 -12.15 4.82
CA SER A 353 -16.52 -12.39 5.84
C SER A 353 -17.05 -12.18 7.25
N ALA A 354 -17.09 -13.26 8.05
CA ALA A 354 -17.34 -13.21 9.49
C ALA A 354 -16.04 -12.82 10.24
N VAL A 355 -16.17 -11.98 11.27
CA VAL A 355 -15.08 -11.66 12.22
C VAL A 355 -15.38 -12.39 13.52
N GLU A 356 -14.60 -13.43 13.84
CA GLU A 356 -14.62 -14.05 15.16
C GLU A 356 -13.61 -13.35 16.06
N SER A 357 -14.02 -13.04 17.30
CA SER A 357 -13.13 -12.56 18.35
C SER A 357 -13.21 -13.50 19.55
N CYS A 358 -12.05 -13.81 20.14
CA CYS A 358 -11.90 -14.70 21.29
C CYS A 358 -12.41 -14.13 22.64
N ARG A 359 -13.15 -13.02 22.65
CA ARG A 359 -13.59 -12.30 23.87
C ARG A 359 -15.03 -11.78 23.73
N PRO A 360 -15.76 -11.41 24.80
CA PRO A 360 -17.24 -11.27 24.78
C PRO A 360 -17.80 -10.05 24.03
N ARG A 361 -17.20 -9.64 22.91
CA ARG A 361 -17.66 -8.56 22.02
C ARG A 361 -17.71 -9.00 20.55
N THR A 362 -18.33 -10.15 20.28
CA THR A 362 -18.55 -10.64 18.91
C THR A 362 -20.05 -10.85 18.65
N PRO A 363 -20.65 -10.19 17.66
CA PRO A 363 -21.92 -10.63 17.09
C PRO A 363 -21.68 -11.74 16.05
N VAL A 364 -22.47 -12.81 16.13
CA VAL A 364 -22.55 -13.86 15.10
C VAL A 364 -23.43 -13.34 13.97
N VAL A 365 -22.97 -13.45 12.72
CA VAL A 365 -23.78 -13.13 11.53
C VAL A 365 -24.52 -14.40 11.10
N GLU A 366 -25.84 -14.45 11.31
CA GLU A 366 -26.73 -15.41 10.66
C GLU A 366 -27.60 -14.67 9.64
N GLY A 367 -27.44 -14.96 8.35
CA GLY A 367 -28.29 -14.43 7.28
C GLY A 367 -27.90 -14.99 5.91
N GLU A 368 -28.88 -15.52 5.18
CA GLU A 368 -28.70 -15.99 3.79
C GLU A 368 -28.46 -14.78 2.86
N GLY A 369 -27.28 -14.71 2.24
CA GLY A 369 -26.91 -13.64 1.31
C GLY A 369 -27.61 -13.74 -0.05
N PRO A 370 -27.94 -12.58 -0.64
CA PRO A 370 -27.57 -12.40 -2.05
C PRO A 370 -27.11 -10.97 -2.45
N ASP A 371 -26.48 -10.94 -3.63
CA ASP A 371 -25.90 -9.86 -4.45
C ASP A 371 -24.46 -9.37 -4.14
N GLU A 372 -23.57 -9.57 -5.13
CA GLU A 372 -22.16 -9.17 -5.16
C GLU A 372 -21.97 -7.68 -4.77
N GLY A 373 -21.19 -7.42 -3.71
CA GLY A 373 -20.54 -6.11 -3.50
C GLY A 373 -20.96 -5.29 -2.27
N GLY A 374 -21.72 -5.85 -1.33
CA GLY A 374 -21.99 -5.19 -0.04
C GLY A 374 -20.80 -5.24 0.91
N LEU A 375 -20.52 -4.14 1.63
CA LEU A 375 -19.61 -4.11 2.78
C LEU A 375 -20.40 -4.32 4.07
N ALA A 376 -19.83 -5.05 5.03
CA ALA A 376 -20.28 -5.02 6.41
C ALA A 376 -19.35 -4.13 7.25
N LEU A 377 -19.95 -3.25 8.05
CA LEU A 377 -19.21 -2.35 8.93
C LEU A 377 -19.52 -2.63 10.39
N PHE A 378 -18.48 -2.62 11.21
CA PHE A 378 -18.59 -2.76 12.67
C PHE A 378 -17.90 -1.56 13.32
N ALA A 379 -18.70 -0.68 13.93
CA ALA A 379 -18.18 0.48 14.65
C ALA A 379 -17.96 0.14 16.13
N TYR A 380 -16.74 0.39 16.61
CA TYR A 380 -16.31 0.30 18.00
C TYR A 380 -15.93 1.69 18.51
N GLY A 381 -16.14 1.93 19.80
CA GLY A 381 -15.85 3.21 20.43
C GLY A 381 -15.42 3.07 21.88
N VAL A 382 -15.20 4.25 22.49
CA VAL A 382 -14.83 4.50 23.89
C VAL A 382 -15.62 3.58 24.85
N PRO A 383 -15.04 3.12 25.98
CA PRO A 383 -15.69 2.17 26.88
C PRO A 383 -17.18 2.46 27.14
N GLY A 384 -18.05 1.50 26.80
CA GLY A 384 -19.50 1.58 27.00
C GLY A 384 -20.36 1.74 25.73
N THR A 385 -19.77 1.88 24.54
CA THR A 385 -20.55 1.92 23.28
C THR A 385 -20.86 0.55 22.68
N SER A 386 -22.10 0.38 22.21
CA SER A 386 -22.60 -0.79 21.47
C SER A 386 -21.94 -0.91 20.09
N VAL A 387 -21.73 -2.15 19.62
CA VAL A 387 -21.33 -2.41 18.22
C VAL A 387 -22.51 -2.06 17.32
N VAL A 388 -22.32 -1.13 16.39
CA VAL A 388 -23.32 -0.80 15.35
C VAL A 388 -22.93 -1.52 14.06
N GLN A 389 -23.83 -2.38 13.58
CA GLN A 389 -23.67 -3.08 12.32
C GLN A 389 -24.35 -2.31 11.19
N HIS A 390 -23.64 -2.14 10.08
CA HIS A 390 -24.20 -1.65 8.82
C HIS A 390 -24.13 -2.78 7.78
N PRO A 391 -25.18 -3.62 7.65
CA PRO A 391 -25.14 -4.83 6.81
C PRO A 391 -25.24 -4.55 5.30
N MET A 392 -25.41 -3.29 4.89
CA MET A 392 -25.49 -2.87 3.48
C MET A 392 -24.74 -1.55 3.27
N ALA A 393 -23.43 -1.56 3.52
CA ALA A 393 -22.61 -0.37 3.34
C ALA A 393 -21.87 -0.40 1.99
N ASP A 394 -21.57 0.79 1.47
CA ASP A 394 -20.65 0.98 0.35
C ASP A 394 -19.45 1.83 0.83
N THR A 395 -18.50 2.09 -0.07
CA THR A 395 -17.35 2.94 0.27
C THR A 395 -17.78 4.35 0.69
N ARG A 396 -18.93 4.87 0.23
CA ARG A 396 -19.44 6.20 0.62
C ARG A 396 -19.86 6.22 2.08
N THR A 397 -20.41 5.12 2.60
CA THR A 397 -20.72 4.98 4.03
C THR A 397 -19.46 5.10 4.89
N VAL A 398 -18.33 4.55 4.44
CA VAL A 398 -17.04 4.69 5.14
C VAL A 398 -16.58 6.14 5.14
N TYR A 399 -16.63 6.84 4.00
CA TYR A 399 -16.29 8.27 3.93
C TYR A 399 -17.17 9.13 4.81
N LYS A 400 -18.49 8.89 4.84
CA LYS A 400 -19.43 9.59 5.74
C LYS A 400 -19.10 9.37 7.21
N TRP A 401 -18.67 8.16 7.57
CA TRP A 401 -18.23 7.88 8.93
C TRP A 401 -16.98 8.68 9.29
N VAL A 402 -16.01 8.76 8.38
CA VAL A 402 -14.80 9.59 8.56
C VAL A 402 -15.17 11.07 8.66
N GLU A 403 -16.03 11.59 7.76
CA GLU A 403 -16.56 12.96 7.81
C GLU A 403 -17.20 13.27 9.15
N ALA A 404 -18.00 12.37 9.72
CA ALA A 404 -18.67 12.58 11.00
C ALA A 404 -17.73 12.66 12.20
N ILE A 405 -16.45 12.25 12.05
CA ILE A 405 -15.45 12.32 13.13
C ILE A 405 -14.40 13.40 12.92
N VAL A 406 -14.13 13.80 11.66
CA VAL A 406 -13.16 14.86 11.34
C VAL A 406 -13.81 16.22 11.04
N GLY A 407 -15.11 16.25 10.74
CA GLY A 407 -15.86 17.45 10.36
C GLY A 407 -16.51 18.23 11.50
#